data_AF-R5BGI4-F1
#
_entry.id   AF-R5BGI4-F1
#
_cell.length_a   1.000
_cell.length_b   1.000
_cell.length_c   1.000
_cell.angle_alpha   90.00
_cell.angle_beta   90.00
_cell.angle_gamma   90.00
#
_symmetry.space_group_name_H-M   'P 1'
#
loop_
_entity.id
_entity.type
_entity.pdbx_description
1 polymer ?
#
loop_
_entity_poly.entity_id
_entity_poly.type
_entity_poly.pdbx_seq_one_letter_code
_entity_poly.pdbx_strand_id
1 'polypeptide(L)'
;MKDKQYMNVIIIYKSLPPFAGAVLHDNLDGSYSIIVNSNKSEAKQVESILHELAHINNCDFDSNLTADMIEMLVHNQNNDCDYEGINFYYQFDE
;
A
#
# COMPACT_ATOMS: atom_id res chain seq x y z
N MET A 1 -22.69 -17.03 -8.84
CA MET A 1 -21.25 -16.85 -8.56
C MET A 1 -21.14 -15.51 -7.87
N LYS A 2 -20.63 -15.43 -6.63
CA LYS A 2 -20.33 -14.13 -6.03
C LYS A 2 -19.07 -13.63 -6.72
N ASP A 3 -19.11 -12.46 -7.33
CA ASP A 3 -17.90 -11.80 -7.81
C ASP A 3 -16.91 -11.73 -6.64
N LYS A 4 -15.68 -12.22 -6.85
CA LYS A 4 -14.62 -12.13 -5.84
C LYS A 4 -14.34 -10.64 -5.70
N GLN A 5 -14.74 -10.04 -4.58
CA GLN A 5 -14.55 -8.61 -4.36
C GLN A 5 -13.08 -8.38 -4.01
N TYR A 6 -12.36 -7.73 -4.91
CA TYR A 6 -10.97 -7.33 -4.69
C TYR A 6 -10.94 -5.95 -4.02
N MET A 7 -10.09 -5.82 -3.01
CA MET A 7 -9.72 -4.55 -2.40
C MET A 7 -8.63 -3.90 -3.25
N ASN A 8 -8.89 -2.71 -3.76
CA ASN A 8 -7.90 -1.99 -4.58
C ASN A 8 -7.17 -0.97 -3.69
N VAL A 9 -5.84 -1.00 -3.69
CA VAL A 9 -4.99 -0.05 -2.97
C VAL A 9 -4.10 0.68 -3.96
N ILE A 10 -4.12 2.01 -3.90
CA ILE A 10 -3.36 2.91 -4.77
C ILE A 10 -2.30 3.60 -3.93
N ILE A 11 -1.04 3.38 -4.25
CA ILE A 11 0.11 3.99 -3.57
C ILE A 11 0.56 5.22 -4.36
N ILE A 12 0.53 6.39 -3.72
CA ILE A 12 0.86 7.67 -4.35
C ILE A 12 2.07 8.26 -3.65
N TYR A 13 3.21 8.31 -4.33
CA TYR A 13 4.40 8.96 -3.79
C TYR A 13 4.32 10.46 -4.02
N LYS A 14 4.33 11.25 -2.95
CA LYS A 14 4.22 12.71 -2.98
C LYS A 14 5.08 13.36 -1.91
N SER A 15 5.56 14.58 -2.15
CA SER A 15 6.21 15.38 -1.11
C SER A 15 5.21 15.74 -0.02
N LEU A 16 5.47 15.27 1.21
CA LEU A 16 4.68 15.59 2.41
C LEU A 16 5.54 16.29 3.47
N PRO A 17 4.93 16.97 4.45
CA PRO A 17 5.66 17.57 5.57
C PRO A 17 6.60 16.56 6.26
N PRO A 18 7.76 17.00 6.79
CA PRO A 18 8.79 16.08 7.29
C PRO A 18 8.35 15.15 8.43
N PHE A 19 7.29 15.48 9.16
CA PHE A 19 6.75 14.64 10.24
C PHE A 19 5.77 13.56 9.76
N ALA A 20 5.24 13.68 8.54
CA ALA A 20 4.33 12.69 7.96
C ALA A 20 5.10 11.57 7.25
N GLY A 21 4.73 10.32 7.51
CA GLY A 21 5.26 9.13 6.83
C GLY A 21 4.42 8.74 5.62
N ALA A 22 3.14 8.44 5.87
CA ALA A 22 2.12 8.27 4.86
C ALA A 22 0.75 8.72 5.43
N VAL A 23 -0.29 8.73 4.59
CA VAL A 23 -1.68 8.97 4.99
C VAL A 23 -2.59 8.04 4.18
N LEU A 24 -3.50 7.34 4.86
CA LEU A 24 -4.59 6.58 4.25
C LEU A 24 -5.79 7.46 3.89
N HIS A 25 -6.39 7.19 2.74
CA HIS A 25 -7.65 7.79 2.31
C HIS A 25 -8.58 6.73 1.72
N ASP A 26 -9.79 6.65 2.26
CA ASP A 26 -10.86 5.80 1.75
C ASP A 26 -11.56 6.49 0.58
N ASN A 27 -11.46 5.93 -0.62
CA ASN A 27 -12.06 6.50 -1.82
C ASN A 27 -13.56 6.14 -1.91
N LEU A 28 -14.35 6.99 -2.56
CA LEU A 28 -15.81 6.77 -2.71
C LEU A 28 -16.17 5.54 -3.55
N ASP A 29 -15.24 5.05 -4.38
CA ASP A 29 -15.42 3.87 -5.23
C ASP A 29 -15.09 2.54 -4.51
N GLY A 30 -14.74 2.60 -3.22
CA GLY A 30 -14.39 1.44 -2.40
C GLY A 30 -12.92 1.00 -2.53
N SER A 31 -12.08 1.77 -3.23
CA SER A 31 -10.62 1.61 -3.18
C SER A 31 -10.01 2.45 -2.04
N TYR A 32 -8.73 2.22 -1.78
CA TYR A 32 -7.94 2.96 -0.80
C TYR A 32 -6.77 3.65 -1.47
N SER A 33 -6.42 4.86 -1.02
CA SER A 33 -5.20 5.55 -1.43
C SER A 33 -4.25 5.68 -0.24
N ILE A 34 -3.00 5.25 -0.40
CA ILE A 34 -1.91 5.48 0.55
C ILE A 34 -0.98 6.52 -0.05
N ILE A 35 -0.99 7.73 0.52
CA ILE A 35 -0.13 8.83 0.07
C ILE A 35 1.17 8.79 0.88
N VAL A 36 2.28 8.45 0.24
CA VAL A 36 3.57 8.17 0.87
C VAL A 36 4.51 9.36 0.71
N ASN A 37 5.18 9.76 1.80
CA ASN A 37 6.13 10.86 1.77
C ASN A 37 7.40 10.47 1.00
N SER A 38 7.54 10.99 -0.22
CA SER A 38 8.70 10.73 -1.08
C SER A 38 10.02 11.29 -0.53
N ASN A 39 9.98 12.21 0.44
CA ASN A 39 11.18 12.76 1.09
C ASN A 39 11.77 11.81 2.16
N LYS A 40 11.10 10.71 2.49
CA LYS A 40 11.60 9.71 3.45
C LYS A 40 12.52 8.71 2.76
N SER A 41 13.39 8.05 3.52
CA SER A 41 14.15 6.91 3.00
C SER A 41 13.19 5.80 2.58
N GLU A 42 13.59 4.98 1.61
CA GLU A 42 12.81 3.84 1.12
C GLU A 42 12.32 2.93 2.26
N ALA A 43 13.21 2.57 3.19
CA ALA A 43 12.84 1.79 4.38
C ALA A 43 11.72 2.45 5.21
N LYS A 44 11.74 3.78 5.35
CA LYS A 44 10.69 4.53 6.06
C LYS A 44 9.41 4.70 5.25
N GLN A 45 9.51 4.76 3.93
CA GLN A 45 8.35 4.73 3.04
C GLN A 45 7.63 3.38 3.16
N VAL A 46 8.37 2.28 3.10
CA VAL A 46 7.86 0.91 3.28
C VAL A 46 7.22 0.73 4.66
N GLU A 47 7.88 1.14 5.74
CA GLU A 47 7.32 1.11 7.10
C GLU A 47 5.99 1.89 7.19
N SER A 48 5.90 3.05 6.52
CA SER A 48 4.69 3.86 6.52
C SER A 48 3.56 3.22 5.70
N ILE A 49 3.88 2.60 4.56
CA ILE A 49 2.89 1.87 3.76
C ILE A 49 2.30 0.71 4.56
N LEU A 50 3.14 -0.09 5.23
CA LEU A 50 2.69 -1.20 6.08
C LEU A 50 1.80 -0.72 7.23
N HIS A 51 2.12 0.44 7.83
CA HIS A 51 1.28 1.05 8.85
C HIS A 51 -0.12 1.39 8.33
N GLU A 52 -0.22 2.02 7.16
CA GLU A 52 -1.51 2.38 6.57
C GLU A 52 -2.30 1.14 6.11
N LEU A 53 -1.63 0.12 5.58
CA LEU A 53 -2.29 -1.15 5.22
C LEU A 53 -2.92 -1.78 6.45
N ALA A 54 -2.23 -1.80 7.60
CA ALA A 54 -2.75 -2.35 8.85
C ALA A 54 -4.09 -1.70 9.29
N HIS A 55 -4.30 -0.40 8.97
CA HIS A 55 -5.56 0.29 9.24
C HIS A 55 -6.71 -0.18 8.34
N ILE A 56 -6.44 -0.58 7.10
CA ILE A 56 -7.47 -1.02 6.15
C ILE A 56 -8.11 -2.35 6.60
N ASN A 57 -7.31 -3.29 7.14
CA ASN A 57 -7.76 -4.66 7.40
C ASN A 57 -7.79 -5.07 8.88
N ASN A 58 -8.21 -4.16 9.78
CA ASN A 58 -8.49 -4.48 11.19
C ASN A 58 -7.35 -5.21 11.94
N CYS A 59 -6.08 -4.96 11.56
CA CYS A 59 -4.87 -5.59 12.12
C CYS A 59 -4.64 -7.09 11.82
N ASP A 60 -5.21 -7.68 10.77
CA ASP A 60 -5.02 -9.13 10.47
C ASP A 60 -4.04 -9.41 9.32
N PHE A 61 -3.01 -8.55 9.15
CA PHE A 61 -1.92 -8.86 8.22
C PHE A 61 -0.97 -9.85 8.90
N ASP A 62 -1.06 -11.13 8.53
CA ASP A 62 -0.15 -12.16 9.02
C ASP A 62 1.30 -11.78 8.71
N SER A 63 2.24 -12.19 9.54
CA SER A 63 3.66 -11.88 9.44
C SER A 63 4.28 -12.20 8.05
N ASN A 64 3.75 -13.21 7.35
CA ASN A 64 4.17 -13.55 5.98
C ASN A 64 3.73 -12.50 4.93
N LEU A 65 2.58 -11.87 5.14
CA LEU A 65 2.02 -10.84 4.27
C LEU A 65 2.94 -9.61 4.18
N THR A 66 3.58 -9.27 5.31
CA THR A 66 4.52 -8.14 5.36
C THR A 66 5.79 -8.37 4.54
N ALA A 67 6.33 -9.60 4.52
CA ALA A 67 7.56 -9.90 3.78
C ALA A 67 7.34 -9.84 2.26
N ASP A 68 6.26 -10.44 1.77
CA ASP A 68 5.93 -10.44 0.34
C ASP A 68 5.51 -9.03 -0.15
N MET A 69 4.83 -8.26 0.71
CA MET A 69 4.51 -6.85 0.41
C MET A 69 5.78 -5.99 0.32
N ILE A 70 6.73 -6.18 1.24
CA ILE A 70 8.04 -5.53 1.16
C ILE A 70 8.73 -5.93 -0.14
N GLU A 71 8.72 -7.22 -0.49
CA GLU A 71 9.35 -7.72 -1.71
C GLU A 71 8.70 -7.15 -2.98
N MET A 72 7.37 -7.04 -3.02
CA MET A 72 6.63 -6.39 -4.10
C MET A 72 6.95 -4.89 -4.23
N LEU A 73 7.05 -4.18 -3.10
CA LEU A 73 7.37 -2.74 -3.07
C LEU A 73 8.84 -2.46 -3.47
N VAL A 74 9.76 -3.35 -3.10
CA VAL A 74 11.21 -3.20 -3.35
C VAL A 74 11.62 -3.72 -4.73
N HIS A 75 11.00 -4.78 -5.25
CA HIS A 75 11.43 -5.47 -6.48
C HIS A 75 10.59 -5.18 -7.73
N ASN A 76 9.82 -4.08 -7.75
CA ASN A 76 9.12 -3.50 -8.89
C ASN A 76 9.36 -4.18 -10.27
N GLN A 77 8.33 -4.91 -10.74
CA GLN A 77 8.11 -5.58 -12.04
C GLN A 77 8.03 -7.13 -11.98
N ASN A 78 6.81 -7.63 -12.17
CA ASN A 78 6.46 -9.04 -12.45
C ASN A 78 6.50 -10.02 -11.28
N ASN A 79 5.79 -9.75 -10.19
CA ASN A 79 5.41 -10.83 -9.28
C ASN A 79 3.90 -11.02 -9.30
N ASP A 80 3.50 -12.20 -9.76
CA ASP A 80 2.19 -12.83 -9.66
C ASP A 80 1.86 -13.14 -8.18
N CYS A 81 2.10 -12.19 -7.28
CA CYS A 81 1.66 -12.29 -5.89
C CYS A 81 0.15 -12.03 -5.88
N ASP A 82 -0.59 -13.05 -6.31
CA ASP A 82 -2.05 -13.12 -6.29
C ASP A 82 -2.48 -13.23 -4.82
N TYR A 83 -2.36 -12.12 -4.09
CA TYR A 83 -2.95 -12.01 -2.76
C TYR A 83 -4.45 -12.09 -2.95
N GLU A 84 -5.03 -13.21 -2.52
CA GLU A 84 -6.42 -13.57 -2.79
C GLU A 84 -7.41 -12.46 -2.34
N GLY A 85 -7.64 -11.48 -3.21
CA GLY A 85 -8.54 -10.36 -2.96
C GLY A 85 -7.91 -8.98 -2.78
N ILE A 86 -6.62 -8.73 -3.05
CA ILE A 86 -6.05 -7.36 -3.02
C ILE A 86 -5.28 -7.05 -4.31
N ASN A 87 -5.59 -5.90 -4.94
CA ASN A 87 -4.83 -5.35 -6.06
C ASN A 87 -4.06 -4.10 -5.63
N PHE A 88 -2.79 -4.02 -6.02
CA PHE A 88 -1.94 -2.87 -5.78
C PHE A 88 -1.64 -2.10 -7.06
N TYR A 89 -1.78 -0.78 -6.97
CA TYR A 89 -1.40 0.17 -8.02
C TYR A 89 -0.45 1.20 -7.40
N TYR A 90 0.46 1.77 -8.18
CA TYR A 90 1.32 2.84 -7.69
C TYR A 90 1.52 3.94 -8.75
N GLN A 91 1.72 5.16 -8.28
CA GLN A 91 2.09 6.32 -9.11
C GLN A 91 2.96 7.31 -8.34
N PHE A 92 3.76 8.08 -9.09
CA PHE A 92 4.51 9.22 -8.56
C PHE A 92 3.77 10.50 -8.92
N ASP A 93 3.51 11.35 -7.94
CA ASP A 93 2.95 12.70 -8.16
C ASP A 93 4.14 13.64 -8.35
N GLU A 94 4.42 14.01 -9.61
CA GLU A 94 5.51 14.93 -10.00
C GLU A 94 5.30 16.36 -9.51
#